data_AF-A0A067N2A4-F1
#
_entry.id   AF-A0A067N2A4-F1
#
_cell.length_a   1.000
_cell.length_b   1.000
_cell.length_c   1.000
_cell.angle_alpha   90.00
_cell.angle_beta   90.00
_cell.angle_gamma   90.00
#
_symmetry.space_group_name_H-M   'P 1'
#
loop_
_entity.id
_entity.type
_entity.pdbx_description
1 polymer ?
#
loop_
_entity_poly.entity_id
_entity_poly.type
_entity_poly.pdbx_seq_one_letter_code
_entity_poly.pdbx_strand_id
1 'polypeptide(L)'
;MIGDQKAYAIEITVANGLPSALSADPRFWVKSPLYVSYDSSSFRTVQMGIIHRIMPSDEVRVKVWAVPTQPGYQTVLGGSSAITVIDARGDIVVQQAEVPTTLASSERYDTPEWWDDAKFGIFIHWGVFSVPGWGPVGRYTEWYDWWLHADGKSSESWNYHRDMYGEDFVYDDFIPQFTASKFNASEWVHLFANAGAKYFVLVTKHHDGFALFDTANSTHRSSYHLGPKRDFVKELFASAKSERPGLHRGTYYSMPEWFNPDAGSYGFGNWPGHLARSPYNNKLEPYTGRIEGKDYLQEIQLAHMMALAKDYETEIMWCDIGGPNLTVQFAREWYPYAESQGRQVIMNNRCGALPQFDTPEYARFSSIQNGKWETSEGIDPYSYGYNRRTKAEDYRSASTIITTLVDIVSKNGNYLLNIGPTGEGEIIKPMVDRLLEVGKWLAHSGECIYGTDYFFLGAESGDIRFTRTPTTFCIIALSRPQNGMLVVQKSVPVLPGDEIELLGAGEDGRRLHQENRKV
;
A
#
# COMPACT_ATOMS: atom_id res chain seq x y z
N MET A 1 -1.90 2.20 23.57
CA MET A 1 -1.51 2.44 24.98
C MET A 1 -2.58 1.85 25.88
N ILE A 2 -2.20 1.18 26.97
CA ILE A 2 -3.14 0.75 28.02
C ILE A 2 -2.62 1.37 29.33
N GLY A 3 -3.28 2.43 29.79
CA GLY A 3 -2.70 3.35 30.78
C GLY A 3 -1.40 3.97 30.26
N ASP A 4 -0.37 3.98 31.09
CA ASP A 4 0.96 4.52 30.76
C ASP A 4 1.88 3.50 30.06
N GLN A 5 1.40 2.27 29.82
CA GLN A 5 2.19 1.20 29.21
C GLN A 5 1.91 1.07 27.71
N LYS A 6 2.99 0.88 26.94
CA LYS A 6 2.92 0.47 25.53
C LYS A 6 2.37 -0.95 25.47
N ALA A 7 1.25 -1.10 24.77
CA ALA A 7 0.66 -2.39 24.48
C ALA A 7 1.16 -2.86 23.11
N TYR A 8 1.41 -4.16 23.00
CA TYR A 8 1.86 -4.82 21.79
C TYR A 8 0.76 -5.75 21.31
N ALA A 9 0.43 -5.68 20.02
CA ALA A 9 -0.42 -6.67 19.38
C ALA A 9 0.45 -7.88 19.03
N ILE A 10 0.09 -9.04 19.55
CA ILE A 10 0.74 -10.32 19.28
C ILE A 10 -0.24 -11.12 18.43
N GLU A 11 0.13 -11.36 17.17
CA GLU A 11 -0.65 -12.20 16.28
C GLU A 11 -0.39 -13.68 16.60
N ILE A 12 -1.46 -14.43 16.87
CA ILE A 12 -1.42 -15.86 17.17
C ILE A 12 -2.30 -16.58 16.17
N THR A 13 -1.75 -17.61 15.53
CA THR A 13 -2.51 -18.53 14.69
C THR A 13 -2.96 -19.73 15.51
N VAL A 14 -4.27 -19.96 15.56
CA VAL A 14 -4.85 -21.16 16.17
C VAL A 14 -5.36 -22.08 15.07
N ALA A 15 -4.84 -23.30 15.01
CA ALA A 15 -5.20 -24.30 14.00
C ALA A 15 -6.02 -25.45 14.60
N ASN A 16 -7.01 -25.92 13.85
CA ASN A 16 -7.70 -27.18 14.16
C ASN A 16 -7.04 -28.31 13.36
N GLY A 17 -6.15 -29.07 14.01
CA GLY A 17 -5.36 -30.13 13.38
C GLY A 17 -6.13 -31.38 12.94
N LEU A 18 -7.46 -31.40 13.06
CA LEU A 18 -8.27 -32.50 12.52
C LEU A 18 -8.21 -32.55 10.99
N PRO A 19 -8.26 -33.74 10.37
CA PRO A 19 -8.10 -33.89 8.93
C PRO A 19 -9.26 -33.27 8.15
N SER A 20 -8.97 -32.78 6.94
CA SER A 20 -9.92 -32.08 6.08
C SER A 20 -11.13 -32.93 5.66
N ALA A 21 -11.00 -34.27 5.69
CA ALA A 21 -12.11 -35.20 5.48
C ALA A 21 -13.25 -35.03 6.49
N LEU A 22 -12.98 -34.43 7.66
CA LEU A 22 -13.96 -34.14 8.69
C LEU A 22 -14.54 -32.71 8.59
N SER A 23 -14.05 -31.89 7.65
CA SER A 23 -14.44 -30.48 7.54
C SER A 23 -15.92 -30.27 7.24
N ALA A 24 -16.59 -31.24 6.61
CA ALA A 24 -18.02 -31.17 6.32
C ALA A 24 -18.94 -31.55 7.50
N ASP A 25 -18.39 -32.08 8.61
CA ASP A 25 -19.16 -32.53 9.76
C ASP A 25 -19.02 -31.56 10.95
N PRO A 26 -20.06 -30.78 11.28
CA PRO A 26 -20.06 -29.80 12.37
C PRO A 26 -19.75 -30.35 13.76
N ARG A 27 -19.73 -31.68 13.96
CA ARG A 27 -19.32 -32.28 15.24
C ARG A 27 -17.85 -32.07 15.54
N PHE A 28 -17.02 -31.90 14.51
CA PHE A 28 -15.57 -31.71 14.62
C PHE A 28 -15.13 -30.24 14.57
N TRP A 29 -16.08 -29.31 14.53
CA TRP A 29 -15.82 -27.88 14.49
C TRP A 29 -15.71 -27.32 15.90
N VAL A 30 -14.88 -26.29 16.05
CA VAL A 30 -14.96 -25.39 17.20
C VAL A 30 -16.22 -24.53 17.04
N LYS A 31 -17.18 -24.69 17.95
CA LYS A 31 -18.51 -24.02 17.89
C LYS A 31 -18.78 -23.06 19.04
N SER A 32 -17.98 -23.16 20.09
CA SER A 32 -18.01 -22.23 21.22
C SER A 32 -16.82 -21.28 21.11
N PRO A 33 -16.95 -20.03 21.60
CA PRO A 33 -15.84 -19.10 21.62
C PRO A 33 -14.62 -19.69 22.32
N LEU A 34 -13.46 -19.54 21.67
CA LEU A 34 -12.14 -19.76 22.26
C LEU A 34 -11.54 -18.41 22.64
N TYR A 35 -10.95 -18.35 23.82
CA TYR A 35 -10.23 -17.18 24.31
C TYR A 35 -8.74 -17.48 24.31
N VAL A 36 -7.97 -16.64 23.63
CA VAL A 36 -6.53 -16.80 23.40
C VAL A 36 -5.79 -15.77 24.22
N SER A 37 -4.80 -16.22 24.97
CA SER A 37 -3.94 -15.38 25.81
C SER A 37 -2.47 -15.70 25.56
N TYR A 38 -1.63 -14.69 25.78
CA TYR A 38 -0.18 -14.78 25.71
C TYR A 38 0.43 -14.19 26.98
N ASP A 39 0.95 -15.08 27.82
CA ASP A 39 1.62 -14.69 29.06
C ASP A 39 3.01 -15.32 29.08
N SER A 40 4.00 -14.51 29.41
CA SER A 40 5.40 -14.92 29.50
C SER A 40 6.09 -14.21 30.66
N SER A 41 7.36 -14.53 30.91
CA SER A 41 8.15 -13.78 31.88
C SER A 41 8.25 -12.28 31.55
N SER A 42 8.12 -11.92 30.27
CA SER A 42 8.33 -10.55 29.77
C SER A 42 7.02 -9.82 29.44
N PHE A 43 5.91 -10.54 29.24
CA PHE A 43 4.63 -9.97 28.79
C PHE A 43 3.44 -10.55 29.54
N ARG A 44 2.42 -9.71 29.75
CA ARG A 44 1.14 -10.05 30.36
C ARG A 44 0.00 -9.74 29.40
N THR A 45 -0.94 -10.67 29.22
CA THR A 45 -2.17 -10.42 28.48
C THR A 45 -3.01 -9.32 29.15
N VAL A 46 -3.46 -8.36 28.37
CA VAL A 46 -4.39 -7.29 28.78
C VAL A 46 -5.69 -7.31 28.00
N GLN A 47 -5.69 -7.88 26.80
CA GLN A 47 -6.90 -8.19 26.05
C GLN A 47 -6.71 -9.53 25.33
N MET A 48 -7.58 -10.49 25.66
CA MET A 48 -7.58 -11.79 25.01
C MET A 48 -8.05 -11.68 23.55
N GLY A 49 -7.51 -12.52 22.70
CA GLY A 49 -8.07 -12.80 21.39
C GLY A 49 -9.31 -13.68 21.53
N ILE A 50 -10.30 -13.50 20.66
CA ILE A 50 -11.52 -14.31 20.66
C ILE A 50 -11.69 -14.93 19.28
N ILE A 51 -11.88 -16.25 19.22
CA ILE A 51 -12.16 -16.97 17.98
C ILE A 51 -13.50 -17.70 18.14
N HIS A 52 -14.46 -17.42 17.25
CA HIS A 52 -15.78 -18.06 17.33
C HIS A 52 -15.84 -19.42 16.63
N ARG A 53 -14.98 -19.64 15.64
CA ARG A 53 -15.09 -20.81 14.77
C ARG A 53 -13.78 -21.22 14.13
N ILE A 54 -13.51 -22.51 14.14
CA ILE A 54 -12.40 -23.13 13.42
C ILE A 54 -12.86 -24.51 12.92
N MET A 55 -12.86 -24.71 11.60
CA MET A 55 -13.17 -26.00 10.98
C MET A 55 -11.94 -26.92 10.98
N PRO A 56 -12.09 -28.25 10.89
CA PRO A 56 -10.97 -29.16 10.65
C PRO A 56 -10.06 -28.70 9.49
N SER A 57 -8.75 -28.71 9.72
CA SER A 57 -7.68 -28.23 8.83
C SER A 57 -7.69 -26.72 8.54
N ASP A 58 -8.55 -25.95 9.19
CA ASP A 58 -8.53 -24.49 9.15
C ASP A 58 -7.58 -23.94 10.22
N GLU A 59 -7.11 -22.72 9.99
CA GLU A 59 -6.38 -21.92 10.97
C GLU A 59 -7.02 -20.55 11.05
N VAL A 60 -7.02 -19.90 12.22
CA VAL A 60 -7.53 -18.53 12.38
C VAL A 60 -6.45 -17.70 13.07
N ARG A 61 -6.12 -16.55 12.48
CA ARG A 61 -5.23 -15.57 13.10
C ARG A 61 -6.03 -14.65 14.00
N VAL A 62 -5.54 -14.44 15.22
CA VAL A 62 -6.16 -13.57 16.21
C VAL A 62 -5.11 -12.71 16.88
N LYS A 63 -5.47 -11.45 17.15
CA LYS A 63 -4.62 -10.50 17.87
C LYS A 63 -4.88 -10.62 19.38
N VAL A 64 -3.81 -10.77 20.15
CA VAL A 64 -3.81 -10.68 21.61
C VAL A 64 -3.03 -9.44 22.00
N TRP A 65 -3.61 -8.60 22.86
CA TRP A 65 -2.89 -7.43 23.36
C TRP A 65 -2.18 -7.78 24.66
N ALA A 66 -0.89 -7.49 24.71
CA ALA A 66 -0.04 -7.71 25.86
C ALA A 66 0.77 -6.46 26.23
N VAL A 67 1.11 -6.31 27.50
CA VAL A 67 2.02 -5.27 28.00
C VAL A 67 3.26 -5.89 28.63
N PRO A 68 4.42 -5.22 28.59
CA PRO A 68 5.60 -5.69 29.29
C PRO A 68 5.36 -5.83 30.80
N THR A 69 5.90 -6.88 31.41
CA THR A 69 5.83 -7.10 32.87
C THR A 69 6.77 -6.18 33.65
N GLN A 70 7.81 -5.63 33.01
CA GLN A 70 8.77 -4.70 33.59
C GLN A 70 9.00 -3.46 32.69
N PRO A 71 9.21 -2.26 33.26
CA PRO A 71 9.56 -1.07 32.49
C PRO A 71 10.89 -1.25 31.74
N GLY A 72 10.93 -0.88 30.46
CA GLY A 72 12.16 -0.89 29.65
C GLY A 72 12.45 -2.19 28.89
N TYR A 73 11.60 -3.21 28.98
CA TYR A 73 11.72 -4.39 28.10
C TYR A 73 11.39 -4.00 26.65
N GLN A 74 12.39 -4.09 25.77
CA GLN A 74 12.24 -3.89 24.33
C GLN A 74 12.29 -5.23 23.61
N THR A 75 11.19 -5.50 22.88
CA THR A 75 11.04 -6.32 21.65
C THR A 75 11.57 -7.75 21.58
N VAL A 76 12.33 -8.25 22.55
CA VAL A 76 12.69 -9.67 22.58
C VAL A 76 11.59 -10.42 23.31
N LEU A 77 10.71 -11.07 22.54
CA LEU A 77 9.95 -12.22 23.04
C LEU A 77 11.01 -13.19 23.56
N GLY A 78 11.16 -13.28 24.88
CA GLY A 78 12.22 -14.03 25.53
C GLY A 78 11.69 -14.66 26.81
N GLY A 79 12.11 -15.91 27.03
CA GLY A 79 11.67 -16.75 28.15
C GLY A 79 10.57 -17.75 27.76
N SER A 80 10.26 -18.68 28.69
CA SER A 80 9.12 -19.59 28.57
C SER A 80 7.84 -18.76 28.37
N SER A 81 7.25 -18.91 27.19
CA SER A 81 6.03 -18.23 26.78
C SER A 81 4.91 -19.26 26.75
N ALA A 82 3.81 -18.96 27.45
CA ALA A 82 2.62 -19.80 27.43
C ALA A 82 1.55 -19.15 26.55
N ILE A 83 1.29 -19.75 25.39
CA ILE A 83 0.03 -19.50 24.68
C ILE A 83 -1.01 -20.41 25.30
N THR A 84 -2.06 -19.81 25.85
CA THR A 84 -3.17 -20.54 26.45
C THR A 84 -4.45 -20.24 25.70
N VAL A 85 -5.13 -21.31 25.27
CA VAL A 85 -6.45 -21.26 24.63
C VAL A 85 -7.44 -21.95 25.55
N ILE A 86 -8.44 -21.19 26.02
CA ILE A 86 -9.52 -21.71 26.88
C ILE A 86 -10.85 -21.69 26.14
N ASP A 87 -11.75 -22.62 26.48
CA ASP A 87 -13.13 -22.60 26.01
C ASP A 87 -14.00 -21.64 26.83
N ALA A 88 -15.28 -21.51 26.45
CA ALA A 88 -16.24 -20.65 27.14
C ALA A 88 -16.55 -21.05 28.61
N ARG A 89 -16.13 -22.23 29.07
CA ARG A 89 -16.24 -22.67 30.47
C ARG A 89 -14.96 -22.39 31.27
N GLY A 90 -13.90 -21.94 30.60
CA GLY A 90 -12.59 -21.71 31.20
C GLY A 90 -11.70 -22.95 31.18
N ASP A 91 -12.11 -24.04 30.51
CA ASP A 91 -11.29 -25.24 30.38
C ASP A 91 -10.17 -25.00 29.36
N ILE A 92 -8.93 -25.37 29.71
CA ILE A 92 -7.79 -25.28 28.79
C ILE A 92 -7.96 -26.30 27.67
N VAL A 93 -8.03 -25.81 26.43
CA VAL A 93 -8.14 -26.63 25.21
C VAL A 93 -6.77 -26.82 24.55
N VAL A 94 -5.93 -25.77 24.58
CA VAL A 94 -4.55 -25.82 24.10
C VAL A 94 -3.67 -25.05 25.09
N GLN A 95 -2.53 -25.65 25.47
CA GLN A 95 -1.48 -24.98 26.21
C GLN A 95 -0.13 -25.33 25.59
N GLN A 96 0.54 -24.33 25.03
CA GLN A 96 1.88 -24.50 24.47
C GLN A 96 2.88 -23.78 25.38
N ALA A 97 3.74 -24.55 26.05
CA ALA A 97 4.67 -24.05 27.08
C ALA A 97 5.99 -23.48 26.52
N GLU A 98 6.29 -23.76 25.25
CA GLU A 98 7.50 -23.31 24.59
C GLU A 98 7.18 -22.91 23.14
N VAL A 99 7.19 -21.61 22.88
CA VAL A 99 7.40 -21.09 21.53
C VAL A 99 8.91 -20.81 21.45
N PRO A 100 9.70 -21.61 20.69
CA PRO A 100 11.07 -21.24 20.42
C PRO A 100 11.05 -19.87 19.75
N THR A 101 11.61 -18.88 20.41
CA THR A 101 11.78 -17.52 19.87
C THR A 101 12.93 -17.53 18.87
N THR A 102 12.82 -18.37 17.85
CA THR A 102 13.64 -18.23 16.64
C THR A 102 12.96 -17.18 15.78
N LEU A 103 13.63 -16.03 15.64
CA LEU A 103 13.32 -14.86 14.80
C LEU A 103 12.78 -13.61 15.51
N ALA A 104 13.23 -13.32 16.73
CA ALA A 104 13.49 -11.92 17.09
C ALA A 104 14.97 -11.63 16.80
N SER A 105 15.41 -11.70 15.54
CA SER A 105 16.60 -10.90 15.21
C SER A 105 16.15 -9.46 15.41
N SER A 106 16.94 -8.66 16.13
CA SER A 106 16.72 -7.23 16.34
C SER A 106 16.70 -6.39 15.04
N GLU A 107 16.53 -7.04 13.89
CA GLU A 107 16.57 -6.48 12.55
C GLU A 107 15.31 -6.82 11.71
N ARG A 108 14.37 -7.67 12.16
CA ARG A 108 13.07 -7.81 11.47
C ARG A 108 12.04 -6.86 12.08
N TYR A 109 11.56 -5.93 11.26
CA TYR A 109 10.37 -5.13 11.55
C TYR A 109 9.17 -5.81 10.89
N ASP A 110 8.11 -6.06 11.64
CA ASP A 110 6.86 -6.58 11.11
C ASP A 110 6.03 -5.44 10.48
N THR A 111 4.97 -5.81 9.75
CA THR A 111 4.00 -4.86 9.20
C THR A 111 3.21 -4.17 10.32
N PRO A 112 3.02 -2.83 10.27
CA PRO A 112 2.12 -2.15 11.17
C PRO A 112 0.67 -2.64 11.04
N GLU A 113 -0.02 -2.76 12.16
CA GLU A 113 -1.43 -3.15 12.20
C GLU A 113 -2.31 -2.27 11.32
N TRP A 114 -2.12 -0.95 11.39
CA TRP A 114 -2.92 -0.02 10.59
C TRP A 114 -2.79 -0.30 9.10
N TRP A 115 -1.60 -0.71 8.64
CA TRP A 115 -1.32 -1.00 7.24
C TRP A 115 -1.92 -2.34 6.84
N ASP A 116 -1.80 -3.35 7.70
CA ASP A 116 -2.43 -4.65 7.48
C ASP A 116 -3.96 -4.55 7.41
N ASP A 117 -4.57 -3.69 8.20
CA ASP A 117 -6.02 -3.51 8.25
C ASP A 117 -6.53 -2.56 7.15
N ALA A 118 -5.63 -1.76 6.55
CA ALA A 118 -5.97 -0.68 5.61
C ALA A 118 -6.52 -1.17 4.27
N LYS A 119 -5.94 -2.23 3.70
CA LYS A 119 -6.31 -2.91 2.43
C LYS A 119 -6.28 -2.09 1.14
N PHE A 120 -6.67 -0.82 1.17
CA PHE A 120 -6.84 0.02 -0.02
C PHE A 120 -6.18 1.38 0.18
N GLY A 121 -5.32 1.75 -0.77
CA GLY A 121 -4.64 3.04 -0.81
C GLY A 121 -4.64 3.68 -2.19
N ILE A 122 -4.30 4.97 -2.23
CA ILE A 122 -4.14 5.74 -3.47
C ILE A 122 -2.67 6.03 -3.75
N PHE A 123 -2.17 5.60 -4.91
CA PHE A 123 -0.86 6.00 -5.41
C PHE A 123 -1.02 7.25 -6.29
N ILE A 124 -0.04 8.13 -6.30
CA ILE A 124 -0.13 9.39 -7.06
C ILE A 124 1.17 9.62 -7.83
N HIS A 125 1.15 9.33 -9.13
CA HIS A 125 2.24 9.67 -10.05
C HIS A 125 1.97 11.04 -10.68
N TRP A 126 2.61 12.06 -10.08
CA TRP A 126 2.49 13.44 -10.49
C TRP A 126 3.88 14.08 -10.50
N GLY A 127 4.19 14.85 -11.54
CA GLY A 127 5.50 15.48 -11.70
C GLY A 127 5.61 16.22 -13.02
N VAL A 128 6.84 16.58 -13.41
CA VAL A 128 7.10 17.33 -14.66
C VAL A 128 6.59 16.57 -15.88
N PHE A 129 6.71 15.23 -15.89
CA PHE A 129 6.16 14.36 -16.94
C PHE A 129 4.64 14.49 -17.13
N SER A 130 3.89 15.00 -16.14
CA SER A 130 2.45 15.28 -16.28
C SER A 130 2.15 16.48 -17.19
N VAL A 131 3.14 17.35 -17.46
CA VAL A 131 3.01 18.50 -18.37
C VAL A 131 2.86 18.04 -19.82
N PRO A 132 3.81 17.28 -20.42
CA PRO A 132 3.55 16.65 -21.70
C PRO A 132 2.41 15.63 -21.56
N GLY A 133 2.32 14.90 -20.43
CA GLY A 133 1.19 14.05 -20.11
C GLY A 133 0.78 13.17 -21.29
N TRP A 134 1.77 12.60 -21.96
CA TRP A 134 1.60 11.90 -23.23
C TRP A 134 2.58 10.75 -23.30
N GLY A 135 2.12 9.57 -23.72
CA GLY A 135 2.97 8.44 -24.02
C GLY A 135 2.32 7.57 -25.10
N PRO A 136 3.09 6.72 -25.80
CA PRO A 136 2.52 5.67 -26.63
C PRO A 136 1.54 4.82 -25.80
N VAL A 137 0.38 4.47 -26.36
CA VAL A 137 -0.60 3.64 -25.64
C VAL A 137 0.03 2.29 -25.30
N GLY A 138 -0.12 1.86 -24.05
CA GLY A 138 0.54 0.65 -23.53
C GLY A 138 1.97 0.87 -23.04
N ARG A 139 2.44 2.13 -22.96
CA ARG A 139 3.67 2.51 -22.27
C ARG A 139 3.39 3.51 -21.16
N TYR A 140 4.24 3.44 -20.15
CA TYR A 140 4.25 4.35 -19.01
C TYR A 140 4.55 5.78 -19.47
N THR A 141 3.66 6.70 -19.11
CA THR A 141 3.73 8.10 -19.54
C THR A 141 4.71 8.91 -18.70
N GLU A 142 4.85 8.55 -17.43
CA GLU A 142 5.84 9.09 -16.51
C GLU A 142 7.30 8.74 -16.90
N TRP A 143 7.46 7.88 -17.91
CA TRP A 143 8.74 7.56 -18.56
C TRP A 143 9.06 8.43 -19.78
N TYR A 144 8.34 9.55 -19.98
CA TYR A 144 8.51 10.43 -21.13
C TYR A 144 9.97 10.82 -21.42
N ASP A 145 10.70 11.27 -20.40
CA ASP A 145 12.10 11.67 -20.52
C ASP A 145 12.97 10.50 -21.02
N TRP A 146 12.80 9.31 -20.45
CA TRP A 146 13.51 8.13 -20.90
C TRP A 146 13.15 7.75 -22.34
N TRP A 147 11.86 7.70 -22.69
CA TRP A 147 11.41 7.32 -24.04
C TRP A 147 11.87 8.29 -25.11
N LEU A 148 11.94 9.59 -24.80
CA LEU A 148 12.49 10.60 -25.69
C LEU A 148 13.94 10.28 -26.08
N HIS A 149 14.72 9.78 -25.13
CA HIS A 149 16.15 9.54 -25.27
C HIS A 149 16.53 8.12 -25.71
N ALA A 150 15.78 7.11 -25.27
CA ALA A 150 16.17 5.70 -25.37
C ALA A 150 15.46 4.91 -26.49
N ASP A 151 14.29 5.34 -26.96
CA ASP A 151 13.52 4.59 -27.97
C ASP A 151 14.05 4.71 -29.41
N GLY A 152 15.06 5.54 -29.61
CA GLY A 152 15.68 5.77 -30.90
C GLY A 152 14.91 6.76 -31.79
N LYS A 153 15.55 7.10 -32.91
CA LYS A 153 15.04 8.10 -33.86
C LYS A 153 13.72 7.63 -34.48
N SER A 154 12.82 8.59 -34.67
CA SER A 154 11.50 8.36 -35.29
C SER A 154 10.56 7.46 -34.49
N SER A 155 10.82 7.23 -33.20
CA SER A 155 9.84 6.61 -32.28
C SER A 155 8.60 7.50 -32.13
N GLU A 156 7.51 6.96 -31.59
CA GLU A 156 6.28 7.73 -31.31
C GLU A 156 6.58 8.93 -30.39
N SER A 157 7.31 8.72 -29.29
CA SER A 157 7.72 9.79 -28.37
C SER A 157 8.62 10.83 -29.03
N TRP A 158 9.57 10.38 -29.85
CA TRP A 158 10.48 11.25 -30.58
C TRP A 158 9.76 12.15 -31.59
N ASN A 159 8.83 11.58 -32.38
CA ASN A 159 8.05 12.34 -33.36
C ASN A 159 7.09 13.30 -32.67
N TYR A 160 6.39 12.83 -31.62
CA TYR A 160 5.48 13.67 -30.85
C TYR A 160 6.21 14.88 -30.26
N HIS A 161 7.37 14.66 -29.65
CA HIS A 161 8.14 15.74 -29.04
C HIS A 161 8.60 16.77 -30.09
N ARG A 162 9.12 16.31 -31.22
CA ARG A 162 9.52 17.17 -32.35
C ARG A 162 8.34 17.99 -32.85
N ASP A 163 7.21 17.34 -33.09
CA ASP A 163 6.06 17.96 -33.76
C ASP A 163 5.33 18.96 -32.84
N MET A 164 5.35 18.73 -31.52
CA MET A 164 4.68 19.58 -30.54
C MET A 164 5.55 20.69 -29.95
N TYR A 165 6.84 20.43 -29.74
CA TYR A 165 7.73 21.31 -28.98
C TYR A 165 8.96 21.78 -29.79
N GLY A 166 9.38 21.01 -30.80
CA GLY A 166 10.54 21.30 -31.63
C GLY A 166 11.81 20.58 -31.17
N GLU A 167 12.82 20.53 -32.05
CA GLU A 167 14.07 19.77 -31.84
C GLU A 167 15.03 20.40 -30.82
N ASP A 168 14.84 21.69 -30.51
CA ASP A 168 15.66 22.43 -29.55
C ASP A 168 15.05 22.47 -28.14
N PHE A 169 13.82 21.97 -27.97
CA PHE A 169 13.16 21.85 -26.68
C PHE A 169 13.69 20.62 -25.96
N VAL A 170 14.18 20.78 -24.73
CA VAL A 170 14.68 19.67 -23.89
C VAL A 170 13.67 19.34 -22.80
N TYR A 171 13.79 18.16 -22.17
CA TYR A 171 12.81 17.74 -21.14
C TYR A 171 12.64 18.77 -20.01
N ASP A 172 13.75 19.37 -19.58
CA ASP A 172 13.77 20.37 -18.51
C ASP A 172 13.02 21.67 -18.82
N ASP A 173 12.73 21.97 -20.09
CA ASP A 173 11.92 23.11 -20.48
C ASP A 173 10.43 22.94 -20.08
N PHE A 174 10.02 21.74 -19.64
CA PHE A 174 8.72 21.50 -19.01
C PHE A 174 8.65 21.94 -17.54
N ILE A 175 9.78 22.08 -16.83
CA ILE A 175 9.80 22.49 -15.42
C ILE A 175 9.04 23.81 -15.17
N PRO A 176 9.27 24.90 -15.93
CA PRO A 176 8.50 26.13 -15.74
C PRO A 176 7.02 26.01 -16.13
N GLN A 177 6.65 24.99 -16.91
CA GLN A 177 5.26 24.72 -17.32
C GLN A 177 4.50 23.85 -16.30
N PHE A 178 5.21 23.23 -15.36
CA PHE A 178 4.59 22.50 -14.25
C PHE A 178 4.03 23.49 -13.21
N THR A 179 2.87 24.08 -13.51
CA THR A 179 2.32 25.19 -12.71
C THR A 179 1.58 24.75 -11.46
N ALA A 180 1.04 23.53 -11.41
CA ALA A 180 0.17 23.06 -10.33
C ALA A 180 -0.99 24.04 -9.99
N SER A 181 -1.47 24.80 -10.98
CA SER A 181 -2.43 25.90 -10.78
C SER A 181 -3.82 25.47 -10.31
N LYS A 182 -4.17 24.19 -10.49
CA LYS A 182 -5.42 23.55 -10.03
C LYS A 182 -5.20 22.59 -8.86
N PHE A 183 -3.98 22.44 -8.36
CA PHE A 183 -3.70 21.59 -7.20
C PHE A 183 -4.29 22.19 -5.92
N ASN A 184 -5.09 21.39 -5.22
CA ASN A 184 -5.62 21.68 -3.90
C ASN A 184 -5.48 20.43 -3.00
N ALA A 185 -4.62 20.54 -1.98
CA ALA A 185 -4.35 19.47 -1.03
C ALA A 185 -5.62 18.97 -0.32
N SER A 186 -6.49 19.89 0.11
CA SER A 186 -7.75 19.55 0.79
C SER A 186 -8.66 18.73 -0.13
N GLU A 187 -8.87 19.19 -1.36
CA GLU A 187 -9.71 18.46 -2.32
C GLU A 187 -9.21 17.04 -2.60
N TRP A 188 -7.89 16.87 -2.73
CA TRP A 188 -7.26 15.56 -2.91
C TRP A 188 -7.49 14.65 -1.70
N VAL A 189 -7.21 15.10 -0.47
CA VAL A 189 -7.38 14.23 0.71
C VAL A 189 -8.84 13.89 0.97
N HIS A 190 -9.78 14.80 0.68
CA HIS A 190 -11.22 14.50 0.73
C HIS A 190 -11.61 13.48 -0.32
N LEU A 191 -11.10 13.59 -1.56
CA LEU A 191 -11.36 12.60 -2.60
C LEU A 191 -10.84 11.21 -2.18
N PHE A 192 -9.62 11.11 -1.67
CA PHE A 192 -9.04 9.82 -1.26
C PHE A 192 -9.82 9.17 -0.13
N ALA A 193 -10.19 9.96 0.89
CA ALA A 193 -11.02 9.48 1.99
C ALA A 193 -12.41 9.05 1.50
N ASN A 194 -13.04 9.83 0.61
CA ASN A 194 -14.34 9.51 0.04
C ASN A 194 -14.29 8.29 -0.89
N ALA A 195 -13.13 7.99 -1.49
CA ALA A 195 -12.90 6.76 -2.24
C ALA A 195 -12.77 5.52 -1.35
N GLY A 196 -12.71 5.69 -0.02
CA GLY A 196 -12.49 4.61 0.95
C GLY A 196 -11.01 4.27 1.19
N ALA A 197 -10.07 5.05 0.67
CA ALA A 197 -8.66 4.78 0.94
C ALA A 197 -8.32 5.01 2.42
N LYS A 198 -7.41 4.19 2.95
CA LYS A 198 -6.89 4.30 4.33
C LYS A 198 -5.48 4.88 4.37
N TYR A 199 -4.81 4.93 3.23
CA TYR A 199 -3.53 5.58 3.05
C TYR A 199 -3.39 6.12 1.62
N PHE A 200 -2.43 7.00 1.41
CA PHE A 200 -1.97 7.38 0.08
C PHE A 200 -0.45 7.38 0.01
N VAL A 201 0.10 7.22 -1.18
CA VAL A 201 1.54 7.28 -1.47
C VAL A 201 1.74 8.30 -2.59
N LEU A 202 2.42 9.42 -2.28
CA LEU A 202 2.76 10.43 -3.28
C LEU A 202 4.16 10.16 -3.84
N VAL A 203 4.31 10.16 -5.17
CA VAL A 203 5.63 10.19 -5.82
C VAL A 203 6.34 11.49 -5.48
N THR A 204 7.25 11.44 -4.51
CA THR A 204 7.99 12.62 -4.04
C THR A 204 9.14 12.97 -4.97
N LYS A 205 9.70 11.97 -5.64
CA LYS A 205 10.72 12.10 -6.70
C LYS A 205 10.66 10.86 -7.58
N HIS A 206 10.40 11.05 -8.87
CA HIS A 206 10.44 9.96 -9.85
C HIS A 206 11.85 9.83 -10.48
N HIS A 207 11.96 8.99 -11.50
CA HIS A 207 13.21 8.69 -12.22
C HIS A 207 13.83 9.89 -12.94
N ASP A 208 13.05 10.92 -13.26
CA ASP A 208 13.53 12.19 -13.85
C ASP A 208 14.28 13.07 -12.81
N GLY A 209 14.26 12.66 -11.54
CA GLY A 209 14.93 13.29 -10.41
C GLY A 209 14.34 14.62 -9.99
N PHE A 210 13.14 14.99 -10.47
CA PHE A 210 12.46 16.20 -10.00
C PHE A 210 11.70 15.93 -8.70
N ALA A 211 12.10 16.58 -7.61
CA ALA A 211 11.47 16.41 -6.30
C ALA A 211 10.26 17.33 -6.09
N LEU A 212 9.25 16.88 -5.35
CA LEU A 212 8.03 17.64 -5.00
C LEU A 212 8.06 18.28 -3.60
N PHE A 213 9.25 18.34 -3.00
CA PHE A 213 9.48 18.80 -1.62
C PHE A 213 10.76 19.64 -1.52
N ASP A 214 11.03 20.21 -0.34
CA ASP A 214 12.27 20.95 -0.08
C ASP A 214 13.45 19.98 0.09
N THR A 215 14.34 19.98 -0.91
CA THR A 215 15.56 19.14 -0.96
C THR A 215 16.77 19.80 -0.30
N ALA A 216 16.59 20.95 0.36
CA ALA A 216 17.64 21.72 1.01
C ALA A 216 18.89 21.88 0.11
N ASN A 217 20.08 21.54 0.62
CA ASN A 217 21.35 21.67 -0.11
C ASN A 217 21.74 20.42 -0.91
N SER A 218 20.85 19.43 -1.06
CA SER A 218 21.11 18.24 -1.89
C SER A 218 21.02 18.58 -3.37
N THR A 219 19.97 19.27 -3.77
CA THR A 219 19.73 19.76 -5.13
C THR A 219 18.70 20.88 -5.09
N HIS A 220 18.67 21.75 -6.09
CA HIS A 220 17.56 22.69 -6.34
C HIS A 220 16.62 22.18 -7.45
N ARG A 221 16.77 20.93 -7.92
CA ARG A 221 15.85 20.29 -8.87
C ARG A 221 14.56 19.84 -8.16
N SER A 222 13.77 20.80 -7.70
CA SER A 222 12.53 20.52 -6.98
C SER A 222 11.44 21.56 -7.23
N SER A 223 10.19 21.21 -6.95
CA SER A 223 9.04 22.12 -7.02
C SER A 223 9.14 23.27 -6.03
N TYR A 224 9.93 23.13 -4.96
CA TYR A 224 10.19 24.19 -4.00
C TYR A 224 11.13 25.25 -4.58
N HIS A 225 12.16 24.82 -5.31
CA HIS A 225 13.15 25.73 -5.89
C HIS A 225 12.90 26.12 -7.35
N LEU A 226 12.06 25.41 -8.09
CA LEU A 226 11.76 25.63 -9.51
C LEU A 226 10.26 25.55 -9.76
N GLY A 227 9.81 25.98 -10.95
CA GLY A 227 8.40 25.92 -11.35
C GLY A 227 7.47 26.59 -10.34
N PRO A 228 6.58 25.84 -9.65
CA PRO A 228 5.51 26.39 -8.83
C PRO A 228 5.98 26.98 -7.49
N LYS A 229 7.24 26.77 -7.09
CA LYS A 229 7.83 27.26 -5.82
C LYS A 229 7.03 26.84 -4.58
N ARG A 230 6.60 25.58 -4.56
CA ARG A 230 5.73 24.97 -3.54
C ARG A 230 6.29 23.64 -3.06
N ASP A 231 6.05 23.36 -1.79
CA ASP A 231 6.35 22.08 -1.16
C ASP A 231 5.06 21.26 -1.08
N PHE A 232 4.80 20.47 -2.13
CA PHE A 232 3.55 19.74 -2.27
C PHE A 232 3.42 18.58 -1.28
N VAL A 233 4.54 17.97 -0.89
CA VAL A 233 4.53 16.90 0.12
C VAL A 233 4.07 17.47 1.46
N LYS A 234 4.64 18.61 1.89
CA LYS A 234 4.24 19.28 3.14
C LYS A 234 2.79 19.73 3.11
N GLU A 235 2.35 20.36 2.02
CA GLU A 235 0.97 20.83 1.87
C GLU A 235 -0.05 19.67 1.94
N LEU A 236 0.21 18.57 1.22
CA LEU A 236 -0.68 17.41 1.20
C LEU A 236 -0.72 16.70 2.56
N PHE A 237 0.44 16.52 3.20
CA PHE A 237 0.52 15.85 4.50
C PHE A 237 -0.10 16.69 5.61
N ALA A 238 0.07 18.02 5.59
CA ALA A 238 -0.56 18.92 6.55
C ALA A 238 -2.09 18.90 6.43
N SER A 239 -2.63 18.91 5.21
CA SER A 239 -4.07 18.77 4.98
C SER A 239 -4.59 17.40 5.43
N ALA A 240 -3.89 16.30 5.12
CA ALA A 240 -4.26 14.98 5.59
C ALA A 240 -4.26 14.89 7.14
N LYS A 241 -3.21 15.38 7.80
CA LYS A 241 -3.09 15.35 9.27
C LYS A 241 -4.19 16.16 9.97
N SER A 242 -4.59 17.29 9.39
CA SER A 242 -5.59 18.18 9.99
C SER A 242 -7.04 17.80 9.66
N GLU A 243 -7.32 17.38 8.42
CA GLU A 243 -8.69 17.19 7.92
C GLU A 243 -9.12 15.71 7.90
N ARG A 244 -8.15 14.79 7.79
CA ARG A 244 -8.36 13.34 7.66
C ARG A 244 -7.28 12.56 8.43
N PRO A 245 -7.16 12.72 9.77
CA PRO A 245 -6.05 12.15 10.54
C PRO A 245 -5.90 10.62 10.41
N GLY A 246 -7.00 9.89 10.18
CA GLY A 246 -7.02 8.44 9.93
C GLY A 246 -6.65 8.01 8.49
N LEU A 247 -6.29 8.95 7.62
CA LEU A 247 -5.70 8.69 6.32
C LEU A 247 -4.17 8.74 6.46
N HIS A 248 -3.52 7.58 6.41
CA HIS A 248 -2.08 7.47 6.57
C HIS A 248 -1.33 8.01 5.34
N ARG A 249 -0.13 8.54 5.58
CA ARG A 249 0.63 9.35 4.61
C ARG A 249 1.92 8.64 4.23
N GLY A 250 2.03 8.26 2.97
CA GLY A 250 3.18 7.58 2.40
C GLY A 250 3.91 8.42 1.35
N THR A 251 5.20 8.16 1.21
CA THR A 251 6.08 8.76 0.22
C THR A 251 6.64 7.67 -0.67
N TYR A 252 6.52 7.87 -1.97
CA TYR A 252 7.29 7.13 -2.95
C TYR A 252 8.60 7.85 -3.24
N TYR A 253 9.67 7.06 -3.39
CA TYR A 253 10.99 7.59 -3.72
C TYR A 253 11.72 6.72 -4.75
N SER A 254 12.08 7.31 -5.89
CA SER A 254 12.91 6.59 -6.85
C SER A 254 14.37 6.52 -6.41
N MET A 255 14.89 5.29 -6.30
CA MET A 255 16.27 5.03 -5.88
C MET A 255 17.28 5.49 -6.93
N PRO A 256 17.13 5.15 -8.23
CA PRO A 256 17.95 5.70 -9.30
C PRO A 256 17.32 6.93 -9.98
N GLU A 257 18.15 7.68 -10.70
CA GLU A 257 17.74 8.75 -11.61
C GLU A 257 18.33 8.47 -12.98
N TRP A 258 17.59 8.74 -14.06
CA TRP A 258 18.09 8.44 -15.41
C TRP A 258 19.34 9.26 -15.73
N PHE A 259 19.22 10.59 -15.67
CA PHE A 259 20.22 11.50 -16.24
C PHE A 259 20.96 12.37 -15.22
N ASN A 260 20.98 11.95 -13.95
CA ASN A 260 21.76 12.63 -12.92
C ASN A 260 23.24 12.23 -13.02
N PRO A 261 24.15 13.15 -13.37
CA PRO A 261 25.58 12.85 -13.51
C PRO A 261 26.29 12.58 -12.17
N ASP A 262 25.73 12.98 -11.02
CA ASP A 262 26.30 12.65 -9.71
C ASP A 262 26.12 11.16 -9.37
N ALA A 263 25.18 10.46 -10.06
CA ALA A 263 25.01 9.02 -9.95
C ALA A 263 26.03 8.21 -10.77
N GLY A 264 26.99 8.85 -11.46
CA GLY A 264 27.89 8.19 -12.42
C GLY A 264 28.67 6.99 -11.89
N SER A 265 29.21 7.08 -10.67
CA SER A 265 29.90 5.94 -10.02
C SER A 265 28.96 4.80 -9.61
N TYR A 266 27.65 5.05 -9.64
CA TYR A 266 26.60 4.15 -9.22
C TYR A 266 25.70 3.69 -10.38
N GLY A 267 26.02 4.08 -11.62
CA GLY A 267 25.22 3.75 -12.80
C GLY A 267 25.12 2.24 -13.06
N PHE A 268 23.96 1.79 -13.52
CA PHE A 268 23.68 0.38 -13.81
C PHE A 268 22.55 0.22 -14.83
N GLY A 269 22.65 -0.74 -15.75
CA GLY A 269 21.58 -1.03 -16.71
C GLY A 269 21.08 0.21 -17.47
N ASN A 270 19.78 0.51 -17.33
CA ASN A 270 19.12 1.69 -17.92
C ASN A 270 19.26 2.97 -17.08
N TRP A 271 20.17 3.00 -16.12
CA TRP A 271 20.42 4.12 -15.21
C TRP A 271 21.85 4.61 -15.43
N PRO A 272 22.08 5.41 -16.49
CA PRO A 272 23.42 5.67 -16.99
C PRO A 272 24.29 6.53 -16.07
N GLY A 273 23.70 7.32 -15.18
CA GLY A 273 24.46 8.20 -14.28
C GLY A 273 25.23 9.30 -15.02
N HIS A 274 24.69 9.80 -16.13
CA HIS A 274 25.26 10.90 -16.90
C HIS A 274 24.17 11.75 -17.52
N LEU A 275 24.50 12.98 -17.92
CA LEU A 275 23.56 13.86 -18.61
C LEU A 275 22.97 13.21 -19.87
N ALA A 276 21.72 13.53 -20.17
CA ALA A 276 21.06 13.11 -21.39
C ALA A 276 21.74 13.75 -22.61
N ARG A 277 21.59 13.11 -23.77
CA ARG A 277 22.02 13.65 -25.06
C ARG A 277 20.80 13.83 -25.93
N SER A 278 20.59 15.05 -26.41
CA SER A 278 19.45 15.38 -27.28
C SER A 278 19.34 14.38 -28.43
N PRO A 279 18.17 13.75 -28.62
CA PRO A 279 18.00 12.73 -29.65
C PRO A 279 17.99 13.33 -31.07
N TYR A 280 17.95 14.67 -31.19
CA TYR A 280 17.94 15.40 -32.46
C TYR A 280 19.35 15.80 -32.90
N ASN A 281 20.12 16.42 -32.00
CA ASN A 281 21.40 17.05 -32.32
C ASN A 281 22.60 16.51 -31.51
N ASN A 282 22.38 15.53 -30.62
CA ASN A 282 23.39 14.84 -29.80
C ASN A 282 24.18 15.73 -28.82
N LYS A 283 23.74 16.97 -28.59
CA LYS A 283 24.29 17.86 -27.56
C LYS A 283 23.89 17.36 -26.17
N LEU A 284 24.72 17.65 -25.17
CA LEU A 284 24.39 17.38 -23.78
C LEU A 284 23.26 18.31 -23.33
N GLU A 285 22.26 17.74 -22.69
CA GLU A 285 21.16 18.49 -22.10
C GLU A 285 21.52 18.94 -20.68
N PRO A 286 21.04 20.11 -20.23
CA PRO A 286 21.24 20.56 -18.86
C PRO A 286 20.47 19.66 -17.88
N TYR A 287 20.98 19.55 -16.65
CA TYR A 287 20.25 18.99 -15.51
C TYR A 287 19.90 20.12 -14.54
N THR A 288 18.80 20.81 -14.86
CA THR A 288 18.39 22.07 -14.23
C THR A 288 18.14 21.88 -12.75
N GLY A 289 18.68 22.80 -11.94
CA GLY A 289 18.61 22.75 -10.48
C GLY A 289 19.69 21.91 -9.80
N ARG A 290 20.56 21.22 -10.55
CA ARG A 290 21.68 20.46 -9.97
C ARG A 290 22.62 21.35 -9.15
N ILE A 291 23.03 20.86 -7.98
CA ILE A 291 24.21 21.35 -7.25
C ILE A 291 25.34 20.35 -7.54
N GLU A 292 26.42 20.79 -8.18
CA GLU A 292 27.46 19.89 -8.66
C GLU A 292 28.32 19.29 -7.55
N GLY A 293 28.84 18.08 -7.79
CA GLY A 293 29.88 17.46 -6.97
C GLY A 293 29.34 16.75 -5.72
N LYS A 294 28.06 16.38 -5.74
CA LYS A 294 27.39 15.66 -4.65
C LYS A 294 27.68 14.17 -4.73
N ASP A 295 27.86 13.51 -3.59
CA ASP A 295 27.74 12.05 -3.55
C ASP A 295 26.26 11.65 -3.67
N TYR A 296 25.91 10.95 -4.75
CA TYR A 296 24.50 10.61 -5.01
C TYR A 296 23.87 9.75 -3.91
N LEU A 297 24.58 8.80 -3.31
CA LEU A 297 23.98 7.94 -2.28
C LEU A 297 23.84 8.66 -0.95
N GLN A 298 24.88 9.38 -0.52
CA GLN A 298 24.96 9.99 0.80
C GLN A 298 24.27 11.36 0.85
N GLU A 299 24.54 12.22 -0.12
CA GLU A 299 24.10 13.63 -0.11
C GLU A 299 22.80 13.87 -0.89
N ILE A 300 22.34 12.91 -1.71
CA ILE A 300 21.06 13.00 -2.44
C ILE A 300 20.10 11.92 -1.94
N GLN A 301 20.35 10.64 -2.24
CA GLN A 301 19.44 9.53 -1.98
C GLN A 301 19.09 9.40 -0.49
N LEU A 302 20.09 9.19 0.37
CA LEU A 302 19.89 9.03 1.81
C LEU A 302 19.41 10.32 2.48
N ALA A 303 19.94 11.48 2.08
CA ALA A 303 19.54 12.78 2.62
C ALA A 303 18.04 13.06 2.37
N HIS A 304 17.57 12.82 1.14
CA HIS A 304 16.15 12.95 0.80
C HIS A 304 15.27 11.97 1.58
N MET A 305 15.64 10.68 1.60
CA MET A 305 14.87 9.67 2.34
C MET A 305 14.80 10.01 3.84
N MET A 306 15.90 10.50 4.43
CA MET A 306 15.92 10.94 5.84
C MET A 306 15.05 12.17 6.10
N ALA A 307 15.07 13.16 5.20
CA ALA A 307 14.19 14.32 5.31
C ALA A 307 12.72 13.87 5.29
N LEU A 308 12.34 13.03 4.32
CA LEU A 308 10.98 12.49 4.21
C LEU A 308 10.57 11.68 5.45
N ALA A 309 11.50 10.91 6.02
CA ALA A 309 11.30 10.12 7.23
C ALA A 309 11.09 10.98 8.49
N LYS A 310 11.95 11.99 8.70
CA LYS A 310 12.08 12.71 9.96
C LYS A 310 11.36 14.05 9.99
N ASP A 311 11.44 14.80 8.90
CA ASP A 311 10.91 16.16 8.80
C ASP A 311 9.47 16.16 8.26
N TYR A 312 9.19 15.29 7.28
CA TYR A 312 7.84 15.12 6.72
C TYR A 312 7.02 14.05 7.41
N GLU A 313 7.64 13.27 8.30
CA GLU A 313 6.96 12.25 9.09
C GLU A 313 6.26 11.16 8.25
N THR A 314 6.84 10.73 7.13
CA THR A 314 6.25 9.65 6.33
C THR A 314 5.98 8.38 7.15
N GLU A 315 4.87 7.71 6.84
CA GLU A 315 4.46 6.45 7.45
C GLU A 315 4.75 5.25 6.53
N ILE A 316 4.89 5.49 5.22
CA ILE A 316 5.27 4.48 4.23
C ILE A 316 6.45 5.03 3.41
N MET A 317 7.57 4.30 3.39
CA MET A 317 8.66 4.53 2.44
C MET A 317 8.54 3.51 1.31
N TRP A 318 7.94 3.93 0.20
CA TRP A 318 7.73 3.09 -0.98
C TRP A 318 8.82 3.40 -2.01
N CYS A 319 9.91 2.64 -2.04
CA CYS A 319 10.96 2.90 -3.02
C CYS A 319 10.71 2.16 -4.32
N ASP A 320 11.44 2.52 -5.37
CA ASP A 320 11.35 1.82 -6.65
C ASP A 320 12.70 1.49 -7.27
N ILE A 321 12.68 0.44 -8.09
CA ILE A 321 13.79 -0.16 -8.86
C ILE A 321 14.88 -0.82 -8.00
N GLY A 322 15.33 -0.16 -6.93
CA GLY A 322 16.49 -0.58 -6.14
C GLY A 322 17.81 -0.12 -6.77
N GLY A 323 18.82 -0.99 -6.80
CA GLY A 323 20.19 -0.64 -7.20
C GLY A 323 21.05 -0.19 -6.02
N PRO A 324 22.19 0.49 -6.25
CA PRO A 324 23.05 0.99 -5.19
C PRO A 324 22.27 1.89 -4.21
N ASN A 325 22.39 1.59 -2.92
CA ASN A 325 21.62 2.26 -1.87
C ASN A 325 22.31 2.21 -0.50
N LEU A 326 21.85 3.06 0.41
CA LEU A 326 22.23 3.09 1.82
C LEU A 326 21.06 2.68 2.74
N THR A 327 20.20 1.78 2.28
CA THR A 327 18.93 1.45 2.95
C THR A 327 19.13 0.81 4.33
N VAL A 328 20.21 0.06 4.55
CA VAL A 328 20.55 -0.47 5.89
C VAL A 328 20.83 0.66 6.87
N GLN A 329 21.55 1.70 6.44
CA GLN A 329 21.80 2.89 7.26
C GLN A 329 20.50 3.65 7.49
N PHE A 330 19.68 3.81 6.45
CA PHE A 330 18.37 4.44 6.55
C PHE A 330 17.47 3.74 7.58
N ALA A 331 17.26 2.44 7.44
CA ALA A 331 16.42 1.63 8.32
C ALA A 331 16.88 1.67 9.78
N ARG A 332 18.19 1.58 10.04
CA ARG A 332 18.76 1.61 11.39
C ARG A 332 18.52 2.92 12.13
N GLU A 333 18.25 4.00 11.41
CA GLU A 333 17.98 5.30 11.99
C GLU A 333 16.48 5.66 11.96
N TRP A 334 15.76 5.31 10.89
CA TRP A 334 14.33 5.64 10.75
C TRP A 334 13.44 4.87 11.71
N TYR A 335 13.56 3.53 11.79
CA TYR A 335 12.63 2.74 12.61
C TYR A 335 12.73 3.08 14.11
N PRO A 336 13.93 3.16 14.74
CA PRO A 336 14.02 3.56 16.15
C PRO A 336 13.57 5.00 16.38
N TYR A 337 13.83 5.90 15.42
CA TYR A 337 13.35 7.28 15.49
C TYR A 337 11.81 7.33 15.48
N ALA A 338 11.17 6.68 14.52
CA ALA A 338 9.72 6.61 14.44
C ALA A 338 9.11 5.98 15.70
N GLU A 339 9.70 4.89 16.20
CA GLU A 339 9.28 4.26 17.44
C GLU A 339 9.36 5.21 18.64
N SER A 340 10.42 6.00 18.75
CA SER A 340 10.58 7.00 19.82
C SER A 340 9.50 8.09 19.79
N GLN A 341 8.91 8.33 18.62
CA GLN A 341 7.80 9.26 18.41
C GLN A 341 6.42 8.57 18.51
N GLY A 342 6.38 7.27 18.86
CA GLY A 342 5.14 6.50 18.92
C GLY A 342 4.50 6.23 17.55
N ARG A 343 5.27 6.34 16.46
CA ARG A 343 4.81 6.13 15.09
C ARG A 343 5.15 4.71 14.62
N GLN A 344 4.21 4.07 13.93
CA GLN A 344 4.44 2.81 13.23
C GLN A 344 4.67 3.12 11.75
N VAL A 345 5.79 2.64 11.20
CA VAL A 345 6.21 2.95 9.83
C VAL A 345 6.58 1.68 9.06
N ILE A 346 6.48 1.74 7.74
CA ILE A 346 6.67 0.58 6.86
C ILE A 346 7.46 0.92 5.59
N MET A 347 8.24 -0.03 5.08
CA MET A 347 9.08 0.06 3.89
C MET A 347 8.90 -1.15 2.97
N ASN A 348 8.85 -0.92 1.65
CA ASN A 348 8.67 -1.99 0.66
C ASN A 348 9.98 -2.71 0.29
N ASN A 349 9.85 -3.84 -0.43
CA ASN A 349 10.98 -4.66 -0.90
C ASN A 349 11.84 -4.06 -2.02
N ARG A 350 11.48 -2.89 -2.54
CA ARG A 350 12.24 -2.20 -3.59
C ARG A 350 13.20 -1.14 -3.05
N CYS A 351 13.16 -0.83 -1.76
CA CYS A 351 14.16 0.03 -1.12
C CYS A 351 15.53 -0.66 -0.96
N GLY A 352 15.56 -1.99 -0.88
CA GLY A 352 16.77 -2.76 -0.60
C GLY A 352 16.56 -3.69 0.60
N ALA A 353 17.51 -3.70 1.54
CA ALA A 353 17.46 -4.58 2.69
C ALA A 353 16.39 -4.16 3.73
N LEU A 354 15.96 -5.13 4.54
CA LEU A 354 15.00 -4.97 5.64
C LEU A 354 13.58 -4.51 5.24
N PRO A 355 12.97 -5.06 4.16
CA PRO A 355 11.60 -4.72 3.81
C PRO A 355 10.58 -5.48 4.67
N GLN A 356 9.39 -4.90 4.79
CA GLN A 356 8.25 -5.50 5.51
C GLN A 356 7.22 -6.16 4.60
N PHE A 357 7.17 -5.77 3.31
CA PHE A 357 6.19 -6.29 2.35
C PHE A 357 6.72 -6.30 0.92
N ASP A 358 6.18 -7.21 0.12
CA ASP A 358 6.51 -7.35 -1.30
C ASP A 358 5.62 -6.49 -2.20
N THR A 359 6.16 -5.93 -3.30
CA THR A 359 5.37 -5.07 -4.21
C THR A 359 5.37 -5.56 -5.68
N PRO A 360 4.61 -6.62 -6.00
CA PRO A 360 4.45 -7.07 -7.37
C PRO A 360 3.46 -6.15 -8.12
N GLU A 361 3.92 -5.43 -9.14
CA GLU A 361 3.09 -4.48 -9.91
C GLU A 361 2.16 -5.19 -10.89
N TYR A 362 0.93 -4.68 -11.05
CA TYR A 362 -0.12 -5.24 -11.93
C TYR A 362 -0.41 -6.74 -11.69
N ALA A 363 0.08 -7.29 -10.58
CA ALA A 363 0.07 -8.72 -10.35
C ALA A 363 -1.24 -9.17 -9.71
N ARG A 364 -1.61 -10.40 -10.03
CA ARG A 364 -2.64 -11.17 -9.34
C ARG A 364 -2.08 -12.55 -9.05
N PHE A 365 -2.30 -13.04 -7.83
CA PHE A 365 -1.90 -14.39 -7.48
C PHE A 365 -3.06 -15.37 -7.65
N SER A 366 -2.74 -16.60 -8.04
CA SER A 366 -3.71 -17.70 -8.11
C SER A 366 -3.98 -18.33 -6.74
N SER A 367 -3.17 -18.01 -5.73
CA SER A 367 -3.27 -18.56 -4.38
C SER A 367 -3.00 -17.48 -3.32
N ILE A 368 -3.36 -17.81 -2.08
CA ILE A 368 -2.98 -17.03 -0.89
C ILE A 368 -1.45 -16.97 -0.81
N GLN A 369 -0.94 -15.82 -0.40
CA GLN A 369 0.49 -15.62 -0.10
C GLN A 369 0.70 -15.59 1.41
N ASN A 370 1.76 -16.25 1.88
CA ASN A 370 2.10 -16.27 3.31
C ASN A 370 2.63 -14.90 3.77
N GLY A 371 3.51 -14.30 2.97
CA GLY A 371 4.05 -12.96 3.23
C GLY A 371 3.06 -11.87 2.84
N LYS A 372 3.14 -10.73 3.52
CA LYS A 372 2.38 -9.53 3.16
C LYS A 372 2.90 -8.94 1.86
N TRP A 373 1.97 -8.53 1.01
CA TRP A 373 2.27 -7.94 -0.28
C TRP A 373 1.27 -6.84 -0.61
N GLU A 374 1.67 -5.94 -1.50
CA GLU A 374 0.84 -4.86 -2.00
C GLU A 374 1.06 -4.74 -3.51
N THR A 375 0.01 -4.89 -4.29
CA THR A 375 0.10 -4.63 -5.72
C THR A 375 -0.37 -3.23 -6.03
N SER A 376 0.37 -2.56 -6.90
CA SER A 376 0.00 -1.29 -7.48
C SER A 376 -0.34 -1.42 -8.96
N GLU A 377 -1.29 -0.61 -9.41
CA GLU A 377 -1.57 -0.43 -10.83
C GLU A 377 -2.31 0.89 -11.08
N GLY A 378 -2.22 1.40 -12.32
CA GLY A 378 -2.96 2.58 -12.77
C GLY A 378 -4.47 2.37 -12.89
N ILE A 379 -5.23 3.41 -12.50
CA ILE A 379 -6.62 3.59 -12.93
C ILE A 379 -6.71 3.78 -14.45
N ASP A 380 -5.69 4.43 -15.03
CA ASP A 380 -5.34 4.26 -16.43
C ASP A 380 -4.69 2.87 -16.57
N PRO A 381 -5.27 1.94 -17.33
CA PRO A 381 -4.73 0.59 -17.43
C PRO A 381 -3.35 0.53 -18.10
N TYR A 382 -2.90 1.61 -18.75
CA TYR A 382 -1.68 1.65 -19.54
C TYR A 382 -0.51 2.41 -18.89
N SER A 383 -0.77 3.19 -17.84
CA SER A 383 0.19 4.17 -17.33
C SER A 383 -0.07 4.52 -15.86
N TYR A 384 0.99 4.91 -15.13
CA TYR A 384 0.81 5.54 -13.82
C TYR A 384 0.62 7.06 -13.97
N GLY A 385 1.45 7.73 -14.77
CA GLY A 385 1.31 9.16 -15.06
C GLY A 385 0.09 9.47 -15.94
N TYR A 386 -0.40 10.71 -15.88
CA TYR A 386 -1.49 11.19 -16.74
C TYR A 386 -1.15 11.02 -18.22
N ASN A 387 -2.01 10.32 -18.98
CA ASN A 387 -1.90 10.23 -20.43
C ASN A 387 -3.13 10.87 -21.11
N ARG A 388 -2.92 12.00 -21.79
CA ARG A 388 -3.96 12.72 -22.55
C ARG A 388 -4.53 11.92 -23.72
N ARG A 389 -3.89 10.82 -24.13
CA ARG A 389 -4.40 9.91 -25.17
C ARG A 389 -5.44 8.92 -24.64
N THR A 390 -5.43 8.63 -23.34
CA THR A 390 -6.36 7.67 -22.73
C THR A 390 -7.75 8.29 -22.71
N LYS A 391 -8.71 7.62 -23.33
CA LYS A 391 -10.09 8.11 -23.38
C LYS A 391 -10.80 7.81 -22.07
N ALA A 392 -11.84 8.57 -21.76
CA ALA A 392 -12.60 8.43 -20.51
C ALA A 392 -13.15 7.00 -20.31
N GLU A 393 -13.56 6.35 -21.40
CA GLU A 393 -14.07 4.98 -21.42
C GLU A 393 -13.01 3.89 -21.23
N ASP A 394 -11.74 4.20 -21.47
CA ASP A 394 -10.62 3.26 -21.36
C ASP A 394 -10.08 3.17 -19.91
N TYR A 395 -10.41 4.13 -19.06
CA TYR A 395 -10.11 4.06 -17.62
C TYR A 395 -10.83 2.88 -16.98
N ARG A 396 -10.17 2.22 -16.01
CA ARG A 396 -10.75 1.10 -15.28
C ARG A 396 -12.10 1.48 -14.68
N SER A 397 -13.09 0.61 -14.89
CA SER A 397 -14.40 0.79 -14.28
C SER A 397 -14.33 0.61 -12.76
N ALA A 398 -15.28 1.20 -12.03
CA ALA A 398 -15.36 1.00 -10.58
C ALA A 398 -15.55 -0.48 -10.23
N SER A 399 -16.31 -1.22 -11.05
CA SER A 399 -16.47 -2.68 -10.89
C SER A 399 -15.13 -3.41 -10.99
N THR A 400 -14.28 -3.07 -11.97
CA THR A 400 -12.94 -3.67 -12.11
C THR A 400 -12.04 -3.37 -10.91
N ILE A 401 -12.10 -2.15 -10.39
CA ILE A 401 -11.33 -1.73 -9.21
C ILE A 401 -11.80 -2.50 -7.97
N ILE A 402 -13.13 -2.59 -7.76
CA ILE A 402 -13.72 -3.32 -6.63
C ILE A 402 -13.39 -4.80 -6.69
N THR A 403 -13.60 -5.48 -7.83
CA THR A 403 -13.33 -6.92 -7.92
C THR A 403 -11.84 -7.23 -7.79
N THR A 404 -10.98 -6.34 -8.28
CA THR A 404 -9.53 -6.40 -8.05
C THR A 404 -9.20 -6.31 -6.56
N LEU A 405 -9.72 -5.30 -5.86
CA LEU A 405 -9.50 -5.12 -4.43
C LEU A 405 -9.93 -6.36 -3.64
N VAL A 406 -11.12 -6.89 -3.92
CA VAL A 406 -11.65 -8.09 -3.25
C VAL A 406 -10.74 -9.30 -3.49
N ASP A 407 -10.29 -9.52 -4.73
CA ASP A 407 -9.40 -10.63 -5.06
C ASP A 407 -8.06 -10.54 -4.30
N ILE A 408 -7.44 -9.36 -4.29
CA ILE A 408 -6.18 -9.10 -3.61
C ILE A 408 -6.30 -9.32 -2.10
N VAL A 409 -7.34 -8.75 -1.48
CA VAL A 409 -7.56 -8.85 -0.03
C VAL A 409 -7.81 -10.28 0.39
N SER A 410 -8.55 -11.06 -0.40
CA SER A 410 -8.78 -12.49 -0.14
C SER A 410 -7.48 -13.34 -0.17
N LYS A 411 -6.40 -12.79 -0.74
CA LYS A 411 -5.10 -13.46 -0.93
C LYS A 411 -3.98 -12.82 -0.10
N ASN A 412 -4.35 -12.19 1.02
CA ASN A 412 -3.44 -11.56 2.00
C ASN A 412 -2.72 -10.30 1.50
N GLY A 413 -3.25 -9.63 0.47
CA GLY A 413 -2.63 -8.44 -0.12
C GLY A 413 -3.34 -7.12 0.22
N ASN A 414 -2.62 -6.02 0.02
CA ASN A 414 -3.16 -4.68 -0.10
C ASN A 414 -3.18 -4.22 -1.58
N TYR A 415 -4.09 -3.32 -1.91
CA TYR A 415 -4.23 -2.75 -3.25
C TYR A 415 -3.96 -1.25 -3.25
N LEU A 416 -2.93 -0.85 -3.98
CA LEU A 416 -2.51 0.55 -4.12
C LEU A 416 -2.87 1.05 -5.52
N LEU A 417 -4.08 1.60 -5.67
CA LEU A 417 -4.60 2.09 -6.95
C LEU A 417 -3.98 3.45 -7.28
N ASN A 418 -3.32 3.55 -8.42
CA ASN A 418 -2.71 4.79 -8.85
C ASN A 418 -3.66 5.72 -9.61
N ILE A 419 -3.53 7.03 -9.35
CA ILE A 419 -4.02 8.11 -10.18
C ILE A 419 -2.87 8.94 -10.76
N GLY A 420 -3.10 9.54 -11.94
CA GLY A 420 -2.16 10.45 -12.61
C GLY A 420 -2.79 11.82 -12.82
N PRO A 421 -2.51 12.82 -11.97
CA PRO A 421 -2.98 14.20 -12.16
C PRO A 421 -2.27 14.91 -13.33
N THR A 422 -2.91 15.93 -13.91
CA THR A 422 -2.34 16.76 -14.99
C THR A 422 -1.19 17.65 -14.48
N GLY A 423 -0.41 18.29 -15.37
CA GLY A 423 0.63 19.25 -14.98
C GLY A 423 0.13 20.45 -14.14
N GLU A 424 -1.16 20.78 -14.23
CA GLU A 424 -1.83 21.77 -13.38
C GLU A 424 -2.30 21.19 -12.04
N GLY A 425 -2.22 19.89 -11.81
CA GLY A 425 -2.65 19.23 -10.58
C GLY A 425 -4.14 18.86 -10.54
N GLU A 426 -4.80 18.81 -11.70
CA GLU A 426 -6.18 18.35 -11.81
C GLU A 426 -6.24 16.82 -11.82
N ILE A 427 -7.08 16.24 -10.94
CA ILE A 427 -7.50 14.85 -11.05
C ILE A 427 -8.73 14.84 -11.96
N ILE A 428 -8.58 14.32 -13.17
CA ILE A 428 -9.63 14.43 -14.19
C ILE A 428 -10.91 13.69 -13.80
N LYS A 429 -12.03 14.18 -14.30
CA LYS A 429 -13.38 13.67 -13.98
C LYS A 429 -13.53 12.14 -14.09
N PRO A 430 -13.02 11.44 -15.12
CA PRO A 430 -13.08 9.98 -15.18
C PRO A 430 -12.47 9.29 -13.95
N MET A 431 -11.34 9.77 -13.44
CA MET A 431 -10.72 9.21 -12.24
C MET A 431 -11.55 9.52 -10.98
N VAL A 432 -12.00 10.76 -10.84
CA VAL A 432 -12.84 11.21 -9.71
C VAL A 432 -14.12 10.39 -9.62
N ASP A 433 -14.85 10.25 -10.72
CA ASP A 433 -16.13 9.52 -10.74
C ASP A 433 -15.94 8.05 -10.31
N ARG A 434 -14.90 7.39 -10.82
CA ARG A 434 -14.60 5.98 -10.51
C ARG A 434 -14.19 5.79 -9.06
N LEU A 435 -13.37 6.68 -8.51
CA LEU A 435 -12.99 6.66 -7.10
C LEU A 435 -14.22 6.85 -6.19
N LEU A 436 -15.11 7.78 -6.52
CA LEU A 436 -16.33 7.99 -5.74
C LEU A 436 -17.32 6.82 -5.85
N GLU A 437 -17.40 6.15 -7.00
CA GLU A 437 -18.19 4.92 -7.15
C GLU A 437 -17.62 3.76 -6.31
N VAL A 438 -16.29 3.60 -6.27
CA VAL A 438 -15.61 2.62 -5.39
C VAL A 438 -15.90 2.94 -3.92
N GLY A 439 -15.79 4.21 -3.54
CA GLY A 439 -16.08 4.68 -2.19
C GLY A 439 -17.51 4.40 -1.73
N LYS A 440 -18.50 4.58 -2.62
CA LYS A 440 -19.90 4.21 -2.33
C LYS A 440 -20.05 2.73 -2.00
N TRP A 441 -19.33 1.85 -2.71
CA TRP A 441 -19.37 0.41 -2.42
C TRP A 441 -18.67 0.07 -1.10
N LEU A 442 -17.49 0.66 -0.85
CA LEU A 442 -16.73 0.44 0.39
C LEU A 442 -17.46 0.99 1.61
N ALA A 443 -18.30 2.01 1.47
CA ALA A 443 -19.10 2.54 2.57
C ALA A 443 -20.08 1.52 3.17
N HIS A 444 -20.59 0.56 2.38
CA HIS A 444 -21.50 -0.48 2.87
C HIS A 444 -20.87 -1.88 2.94
N SER A 445 -19.85 -2.17 2.14
CA SER A 445 -19.17 -3.47 2.09
C SER A 445 -17.82 -3.50 2.81
N GLY A 446 -17.34 -2.36 3.31
CA GLY A 446 -16.00 -2.22 3.89
C GLY A 446 -15.72 -3.11 5.09
N GLU A 447 -16.74 -3.53 5.84
CA GLU A 447 -16.60 -4.49 6.95
C GLU A 447 -16.10 -5.87 6.51
N CYS A 448 -16.31 -6.23 5.24
CA CYS A 448 -15.77 -7.44 4.65
C CYS A 448 -14.43 -7.24 3.93
N ILE A 449 -13.81 -6.07 4.09
CA ILE A 449 -12.52 -5.70 3.49
C ILE A 449 -11.54 -5.27 4.58
N TYR A 450 -11.81 -4.16 5.24
CA TYR A 450 -10.91 -3.57 6.23
C TYR A 450 -10.80 -4.45 7.47
N GLY A 451 -9.58 -4.59 8.00
CA GLY A 451 -9.31 -5.42 9.19
C GLY A 451 -9.60 -6.91 9.03
N THR A 452 -9.92 -7.37 7.82
CA THR A 452 -10.12 -8.80 7.53
C THR A 452 -8.82 -9.51 7.20
N ASP A 453 -8.88 -10.83 7.27
CA ASP A 453 -7.86 -11.78 6.89
C ASP A 453 -8.40 -12.75 5.82
N TYR A 454 -7.50 -13.49 5.15
CA TYR A 454 -7.85 -14.53 4.21
C TYR A 454 -8.45 -15.76 4.91
N PHE A 455 -9.25 -16.54 4.17
CA PHE A 455 -9.71 -17.85 4.60
C PHE A 455 -8.70 -18.94 4.22
N PHE A 456 -8.06 -19.57 5.21
CA PHE A 456 -6.92 -20.47 4.98
C PHE A 456 -7.23 -21.68 4.11
N LEU A 457 -8.42 -22.27 4.25
CA LEU A 457 -8.87 -23.38 3.38
C LEU A 457 -9.11 -22.95 1.93
N GLY A 458 -8.96 -21.66 1.62
CA GLY A 458 -8.72 -21.12 0.29
C GLY A 458 -9.59 -19.90 0.00
N ALA A 459 -8.99 -18.93 -0.69
CA ALA A 459 -9.52 -17.59 -0.93
C ALA A 459 -10.77 -17.51 -1.80
N GLU A 460 -11.08 -18.53 -2.59
CA GLU A 460 -12.09 -18.45 -3.65
C GLU A 460 -12.89 -19.73 -3.90
N SER A 461 -14.03 -19.57 -4.56
CA SER A 461 -14.88 -20.62 -5.15
C SER A 461 -15.61 -20.04 -6.37
N GLY A 462 -15.04 -20.25 -7.57
CA GLY A 462 -15.53 -19.59 -8.79
C GLY A 462 -15.45 -18.06 -8.68
N ASP A 463 -16.58 -17.38 -8.91
CA ASP A 463 -16.72 -15.92 -8.81
C ASP A 463 -16.88 -15.42 -7.36
N ILE A 464 -16.64 -16.27 -6.35
CA ILE A 464 -16.75 -15.92 -4.94
C ILE A 464 -15.36 -15.74 -4.35
N ARG A 465 -15.21 -14.74 -3.49
CA ARG A 465 -14.04 -14.53 -2.64
C ARG A 465 -14.42 -14.57 -1.17
N PHE A 466 -13.47 -15.02 -0.35
CA PHE A 466 -13.65 -15.15 1.09
C PHE A 466 -12.65 -14.28 1.83
N THR A 467 -13.17 -13.54 2.80
CA THR A 467 -12.40 -12.83 3.82
C THR A 467 -13.03 -13.14 5.17
N ARG A 468 -12.34 -12.87 6.26
CA ARG A 468 -12.87 -13.12 7.60
C ARG A 468 -12.22 -12.25 8.66
N THR A 469 -12.90 -12.11 9.78
CA THR A 469 -12.28 -11.76 11.06
C THR A 469 -12.33 -13.00 11.96
N PRO A 470 -11.76 -12.97 13.17
CA PRO A 470 -11.93 -14.06 14.14
C PRO A 470 -13.40 -14.35 14.53
N THR A 471 -14.31 -13.42 14.23
CA THR A 471 -15.72 -13.46 14.66
C THR A 471 -16.72 -13.44 13.49
N THR A 472 -16.28 -13.11 12.28
CA THR A 472 -17.16 -12.88 11.11
C THR A 472 -16.57 -13.56 9.88
N PHE A 473 -17.41 -14.21 9.08
CA PHE A 473 -17.00 -14.79 7.80
C PHE A 473 -17.72 -14.09 6.65
N CYS A 474 -16.95 -13.60 5.68
CA CYS A 474 -17.47 -12.83 4.56
C CYS A 474 -17.43 -13.65 3.27
N ILE A 475 -18.56 -13.62 2.55
CA ILE A 475 -18.74 -14.26 1.24
C ILE A 475 -19.05 -13.16 0.24
N ILE A 476 -18.10 -12.91 -0.67
CA ILE A 476 -18.17 -11.76 -1.58
C ILE A 476 -18.31 -12.29 -3.01
N ALA A 477 -19.47 -12.08 -3.62
CA ALA A 477 -19.70 -12.43 -5.03
C ALA A 477 -19.18 -11.31 -5.95
N LEU A 478 -18.33 -11.67 -6.90
CA LEU A 478 -17.77 -10.75 -7.91
C LEU A 478 -18.76 -10.47 -9.07
N SER A 479 -19.77 -11.32 -9.21
CA SER A 479 -20.85 -11.19 -10.18
C SER A 479 -22.21 -11.24 -9.47
N ARG A 480 -23.21 -10.58 -10.06
CA ARG A 480 -24.56 -10.58 -9.49
C ARG A 480 -25.13 -12.02 -9.57
N PRO A 481 -25.62 -12.59 -8.45
CA PRO A 481 -26.17 -13.93 -8.47
C PRO A 481 -27.37 -14.04 -9.42
N GLN A 482 -27.44 -15.14 -10.17
CA GLN A 482 -28.58 -15.42 -11.05
C GLN A 482 -29.77 -15.94 -10.22
N ASN A 483 -30.99 -15.56 -10.59
CA ASN A 483 -32.24 -16.01 -9.94
C ASN A 483 -32.32 -15.73 -8.42
N GLY A 484 -31.56 -14.75 -7.92
CA GLY A 484 -31.56 -14.39 -6.50
C GLY A 484 -30.92 -15.43 -5.58
N MET A 485 -30.17 -16.40 -6.11
CA MET A 485 -29.49 -17.44 -5.33
C MET A 485 -27.98 -17.39 -5.54
N LEU A 486 -27.22 -17.34 -4.44
CA LEU A 486 -25.77 -17.54 -4.43
C LEU A 486 -25.48 -18.96 -3.92
N VAL A 487 -24.82 -19.77 -4.73
CA VAL A 487 -24.45 -21.15 -4.35
C VAL A 487 -22.95 -21.19 -4.10
N VAL A 488 -22.56 -21.55 -2.87
CA VAL A 488 -21.16 -21.70 -2.48
C VAL A 488 -20.81 -23.19 -2.51
N GLN A 489 -20.04 -23.61 -3.52
CA GLN A 489 -19.60 -25.01 -3.67
C GLN A 489 -18.31 -25.28 -2.88
N LYS A 490 -18.31 -24.89 -1.61
CA LYS A 490 -17.18 -25.05 -0.70
C LYS A 490 -17.68 -25.09 0.74
N SER A 491 -17.07 -25.94 1.57
CA SER A 491 -17.30 -25.88 3.01
C SER A 491 -16.84 -24.53 3.55
N VAL A 492 -17.77 -23.78 4.14
CA VAL A 492 -17.53 -22.49 4.79
C VAL A 492 -17.94 -22.60 6.26
N PRO A 493 -17.35 -21.81 7.16
CA PRO A 493 -17.61 -21.90 8.60
C PRO A 493 -18.98 -21.29 8.95
N VAL A 494 -20.07 -21.87 8.43
CA VAL A 494 -21.47 -21.46 8.64
C VAL A 494 -22.28 -22.67 9.10
N LEU A 495 -23.13 -22.48 10.11
CA LEU A 495 -23.94 -23.51 10.77
C LEU A 495 -25.42 -23.11 10.84
N PRO A 496 -26.34 -24.09 10.96
CA PRO A 496 -27.74 -23.81 11.25
C PRO A 496 -27.90 -22.91 12.48
N GLY A 497 -28.68 -21.84 12.33
CA GLY A 497 -28.92 -20.86 13.38
C GLY A 497 -27.96 -19.66 13.44
N ASP A 498 -26.91 -19.63 12.61
CA ASP A 498 -26.13 -18.40 12.41
C ASP A 498 -26.98 -17.29 11.78
N GLU A 499 -26.59 -16.05 12.04
CA GLU A 499 -27.14 -14.87 11.38
C GLU A 499 -26.37 -14.62 10.07
N ILE A 500 -27.10 -14.57 8.97
CA ILE A 500 -26.57 -14.14 7.67
C ILE A 500 -27.16 -12.77 7.35
N GLU A 501 -26.27 -11.81 7.13
CA GLU A 501 -26.61 -10.46 6.68
C GLU A 501 -26.10 -10.25 5.25
N LEU A 502 -26.96 -9.72 4.38
CA LEU A 502 -26.54 -9.25 3.06
C LEU A 502 -26.14 -7.78 3.16
N LEU A 503 -24.86 -7.48 2.94
CA LEU A 503 -24.37 -6.09 2.87
C LEU A 503 -24.77 -5.45 1.54
N GLY A 504 -25.33 -4.24 1.59
CA GLY A 504 -25.66 -3.46 0.39
C GLY A 504 -26.26 -2.09 0.68
N ALA A 505 -26.29 -1.24 -0.34
CA ALA A 505 -27.07 0.00 -0.32
C ALA A 505 -28.56 -0.31 -0.61
N GLY A 506 -29.44 0.14 0.27
CA GLY A 506 -30.89 0.19 0.07
C GLY A 506 -31.26 1.13 -1.06
N GLU A 507 -32.50 1.03 -1.53
CA GLU A 507 -33.01 1.92 -2.58
C GLU A 507 -32.95 3.41 -2.18
N ASP A 508 -32.87 3.71 -0.87
CA ASP A 508 -32.70 5.04 -0.29
C ASP A 508 -31.24 5.39 0.07
N GLY A 509 -30.28 4.54 -0.26
CA GLY A 509 -28.86 4.70 0.07
C GLY A 509 -28.49 4.36 1.52
N ARG A 510 -29.42 3.85 2.34
CA ARG A 510 -29.12 3.35 3.69
C ARG A 510 -28.67 1.90 3.65
N ARG A 511 -27.91 1.45 4.66
CA ARG A 511 -27.48 0.04 4.76
C ARG A 511 -28.71 -0.88 4.78
N LEU A 512 -28.81 -1.78 3.80
CA LEU A 512 -29.77 -2.89 3.88
C LEU A 512 -29.25 -3.87 4.92
N HIS A 513 -29.88 -3.91 6.08
CA HIS A 513 -29.90 -5.12 6.89
C HIS A 513 -31.15 -5.89 6.46
N GLN A 514 -31.05 -6.71 5.42
CA GLN A 514 -32.17 -7.58 5.06
C GLN A 514 -32.24 -8.73 6.07
N GLU A 515 -33.40 -8.88 6.71
CA GLU A 515 -33.65 -9.69 7.92
C GLU A 515 -32.93 -11.04 7.97
N ASN A 516 -32.34 -11.30 9.15
CA ASN A 516 -31.77 -12.54 9.66
C ASN A 516 -32.49 -13.79 9.12
N ARG A 517 -31.96 -14.36 8.04
CA ARG A 517 -32.29 -15.74 7.68
C ARG A 517 -31.39 -16.65 8.50
N LYS A 518 -31.97 -17.30 9.51
CA LYS A 518 -31.33 -18.45 10.15
C LYS A 518 -31.15 -19.54 9.09
N VAL A 519 -29.91 -20.02 8.97
CA VAL A 519 -29.51 -21.12 8.08
C VAL A 519 -30.30 -22.39 8.36
#